data_AF-A0A953FF42-F1
#
_entry.id   AF-A0A953FF42-F1
#
_cell.length_a   1.000
_cell.length_b   1.000
_cell.length_c   1.000
_cell.angle_alpha   90.00
_cell.angle_beta   90.00
_cell.angle_gamma   90.00
#
_symmetry.space_group_name_H-M   'P 1'
#
loop_
_entity.id
_entity.type
_entity.pdbx_description
1 polymer ?
#
loop_
_entity_poly.entity_id
_entity_poly.type
_entity_poly.pdbx_seq_one_letter_code
_entity_poly.pdbx_strand_id
1 'polypeptide(L)'
;MKFRNVLIVALLCASAHQLRAQNVGLSFSYFLPKHGDFSTPISPFSLRGVGVDINRFLALETGATLYRMTGMGMTGLPFQYDHSMVGPNFTAFVPAELVLQLKGKSAQLDLKAGGFGFYGFNQH
;
A
#
# COMPACT_ATOMS: atom_id res chain seq x y z
N MET A 1 26.35 -27.46 -31.06
CA MET A 1 25.96 -26.04 -30.91
C MET A 1 24.48 -25.74 -31.16
N LYS A 2 23.76 -26.47 -32.04
CA LYS A 2 22.33 -26.20 -32.34
C LYS A 2 21.36 -26.39 -31.16
N PHE A 3 21.55 -27.42 -30.34
CA PHE A 3 20.65 -27.74 -29.21
C PHE A 3 20.70 -26.73 -28.06
N ARG A 4 21.88 -26.13 -27.81
CA ARG A 4 22.06 -25.12 -26.74
C ARG A 4 21.20 -23.88 -26.98
N ASN A 5 21.14 -23.42 -28.23
CA ASN A 5 20.36 -22.25 -28.59
C ASN A 5 18.86 -22.53 -28.51
N VAL A 6 18.42 -23.75 -28.88
CA VAL A 6 17.02 -24.18 -28.73
C VAL A 6 16.62 -24.27 -27.26
N LEU A 7 17.50 -24.77 -26.39
CA LEU A 7 17.24 -24.85 -24.95
C LEU A 7 17.11 -23.46 -24.31
N ILE A 8 17.99 -22.52 -24.71
CA ILE A 8 17.95 -21.13 -24.23
C ILE A 8 16.65 -20.44 -24.66
N VAL A 9 16.22 -20.63 -25.91
CA VAL A 9 14.94 -20.09 -26.41
C VAL A 9 13.76 -20.71 -25.67
N ALA A 10 13.76 -22.02 -25.42
CA ALA A 10 12.71 -22.70 -24.66
C ALA A 10 12.61 -22.21 -23.21
N LEU A 11 13.74 -21.99 -22.54
CA LEU A 11 13.81 -21.42 -21.19
C LEU A 11 13.29 -19.97 -21.14
N LEU A 12 13.63 -19.16 -22.15
CA LEU A 12 13.10 -17.79 -22.28
C LEU A 12 11.58 -17.80 -22.51
N CYS A 13 11.06 -18.67 -23.37
CA CYS A 13 9.61 -18.80 -23.59
C CYS A 13 8.86 -19.31 -22.34
N ALA A 14 9.44 -20.24 -21.59
CA ALA A 14 8.84 -20.72 -20.34
C ALA A 14 8.75 -19.62 -19.25
N SER A 15 9.72 -18.70 -19.23
CA SER A 15 9.71 -17.55 -18.30
C SER A 15 8.71 -16.44 -18.68
N ALA A 16 8.19 -16.43 -19.91
CA ALA A 16 7.26 -15.40 -20.38
C ALA A 16 5.81 -15.57 -19.84
N HIS A 17 5.49 -16.72 -19.23
CA HIS A 17 4.12 -17.05 -18.83
C HIS A 17 3.64 -16.43 -17.50
N GLN A 18 4.41 -15.54 -16.85
CA GLN A 18 4.02 -14.94 -15.57
C GLN A 18 3.95 -13.42 -15.54
N LEU A 19 3.81 -12.76 -16.70
CA LEU A 19 3.39 -11.36 -16.75
C LEU A 19 1.88 -11.27 -16.42
N ARG A 20 1.53 -11.48 -15.16
CA ARG A 20 0.22 -11.07 -14.64
C ARG A 20 0.23 -9.55 -14.60
N ALA A 21 -0.67 -8.92 -15.34
CA ALA A 21 -0.89 -7.48 -15.23
C ALA A 21 -1.18 -7.15 -13.76
N GLN A 22 -0.24 -6.45 -13.12
CA GLN A 22 -0.43 -5.98 -11.75
C GLN A 22 -1.46 -4.86 -11.81
N ASN A 23 -2.59 -5.06 -11.13
CA ASN A 23 -3.62 -4.05 -10.99
C ASN A 23 -3.12 -2.99 -10.02
N VAL A 24 -2.40 -2.00 -10.52
CA VAL A 24 -1.97 -0.85 -9.70
C VAL A 24 -3.10 0.17 -9.68
N GLY A 25 -3.62 0.43 -8.48
CA GLY A 25 -4.64 1.44 -8.25
C GLY A 25 -4.05 2.70 -7.62
N LEU A 26 -4.57 3.86 -8.02
CA LEU A 26 -4.45 5.06 -7.22
C LEU A 26 -5.50 5.01 -6.13
N SER A 27 -5.09 5.21 -4.87
CA SER A 27 -6.00 5.20 -3.73
C SER A 27 -5.96 6.52 -2.98
N PHE A 28 -7.12 7.00 -2.56
CA PHE A 28 -7.26 8.11 -1.64
C PHE A 28 -7.78 7.55 -0.32
N SER A 29 -6.91 7.47 0.67
CA SER A 29 -7.25 6.97 2.00
C SER A 29 -6.95 8.09 2.98
N TYR A 30 -7.92 8.46 3.81
CA TYR A 30 -7.80 9.57 4.76
C TYR A 30 -7.54 9.02 6.16
N PHE A 31 -6.76 9.73 6.96
CA PHE A 31 -6.49 9.35 8.34
C PHE A 31 -7.23 10.29 9.29
N LEU A 32 -8.09 9.70 10.13
CA LEU A 32 -8.85 10.38 11.18
C LEU A 32 -8.30 9.95 12.55
N PRO A 33 -7.26 10.64 13.06
CA PRO A 33 -6.71 10.33 14.37
C PRO A 33 -7.73 10.64 15.49
N LYS A 34 -7.72 9.85 16.57
CA LYS A 34 -8.56 10.11 17.77
C LYS A 34 -8.14 11.38 18.51
N HIS A 35 -6.86 11.73 18.44
CA HIS A 35 -6.24 12.90 19.08
C HIS A 35 -5.27 13.52 18.08
N GLY A 36 -5.78 14.28 17.09
CA GLY A 36 -4.95 14.91 16.07
C GLY A 36 -5.82 15.50 14.96
N ASP A 37 -5.18 16.10 13.97
CA ASP A 37 -5.85 16.76 12.87
C ASP A 37 -6.07 15.82 11.68
N PHE A 38 -7.14 16.08 10.93
CA PHE A 38 -7.45 15.38 9.70
C PHE A 38 -6.24 15.40 8.76
N SER A 39 -5.81 14.21 8.32
CA SER A 39 -4.59 14.04 7.53
C SER A 39 -4.93 13.49 6.15
N THR A 40 -4.31 14.09 5.11
CA THR A 40 -4.65 13.84 3.71
C THR A 40 -3.52 13.14 2.96
N PRO A 41 -3.84 12.20 2.05
CA PRO A 41 -2.84 11.62 1.17
C PRO A 41 -2.38 12.66 0.15
N ILE A 42 -1.11 12.61 -0.24
CA ILE A 42 -0.53 13.49 -1.27
C ILE A 42 -0.56 12.76 -2.61
N SER A 43 -1.40 13.23 -3.54
CA SER A 43 -1.39 12.74 -4.91
C SER A 43 -0.13 13.21 -5.65
N PRO A 44 0.42 12.42 -6.60
CA PRO A 44 0.01 11.08 -7.03
C PRO A 44 0.70 9.95 -6.24
N PHE A 45 1.35 10.25 -5.12
CA PHE A 45 2.21 9.32 -4.40
C PHE A 45 1.43 8.35 -3.50
N SER A 46 0.30 7.82 -3.97
CA SER A 46 -0.53 6.86 -3.24
C SER A 46 -0.85 5.65 -4.11
N LEU A 47 0.13 4.75 -4.14
CA LEU A 47 0.06 3.50 -4.90
C LEU A 47 -0.42 2.39 -3.97
N ARG A 48 -1.46 1.66 -4.40
CA ARG A 48 -1.98 0.48 -3.69
C ARG A 48 -2.23 -0.66 -4.67
N GLY A 49 -2.31 -1.87 -4.13
CA GLY A 49 -2.60 -3.07 -4.91
C GLY A 49 -1.41 -3.63 -5.68
N VAL A 50 -0.19 -3.20 -5.34
CA VAL A 50 1.03 -3.75 -5.94
C VAL A 50 1.29 -5.09 -5.29
N GLY A 51 1.12 -6.20 -6.01
CA GLY A 51 1.11 -7.50 -5.38
C GLY A 51 1.12 -8.68 -6.34
N VAL A 52 0.95 -9.86 -5.75
CA VAL A 52 0.84 -11.15 -6.45
C VAL A 52 -0.44 -11.86 -6.06
N ASP A 53 -1.23 -12.23 -7.08
CA ASP A 53 -2.39 -13.10 -6.92
C ASP A 53 -1.90 -14.53 -6.65
N ILE A 54 -2.08 -15.02 -5.42
CA ILE A 54 -1.75 -16.40 -5.03
C ILE A 54 -2.71 -17.36 -5.73
N ASN A 55 -4.00 -17.05 -5.70
CA ASN A 55 -5.04 -17.78 -6.42
C ASN A 55 -6.21 -16.85 -6.77
N ARG A 56 -7.34 -17.40 -7.24
CA ARG A 56 -8.52 -16.62 -7.65
C ARG A 56 -9.26 -15.90 -6.52
N PHE A 57 -8.97 -16.26 -5.27
CA PHE A 57 -9.62 -15.77 -4.05
C PHE A 57 -8.65 -15.09 -3.09
N LEU A 58 -7.35 -15.14 -3.35
CA LEU A 58 -6.32 -14.71 -2.41
C LEU A 58 -5.16 -14.04 -3.13
N ALA A 59 -4.77 -12.86 -2.65
CA ALA A 59 -3.61 -12.12 -3.10
C ALA A 59 -2.82 -11.55 -1.92
N LEU A 60 -1.53 -11.33 -2.14
CA LEU A 60 -0.67 -10.58 -1.25
C LEU A 60 -0.34 -9.26 -1.92
N GLU A 61 -0.72 -8.15 -1.28
CA GLU A 61 -0.58 -6.81 -1.82
C GLU A 61 0.21 -5.91 -0.87
N THR A 62 0.87 -4.92 -1.46
CA THR A 62 1.55 -3.84 -0.77
C THR A 62 1.28 -2.52 -1.51
N GLY A 63 1.85 -1.45 -0.99
CA GLY A 63 1.70 -0.12 -1.55
C GLY A 63 2.69 0.84 -0.94
N ALA A 64 2.61 2.09 -1.39
CA ALA A 64 3.31 3.19 -0.77
C ALA A 64 2.44 4.42 -0.91
N THR A 65 2.15 5.07 0.22
CA THR A 65 1.42 6.34 0.25
C THR A 65 2.24 7.39 0.97
N LEU A 66 2.44 8.55 0.34
CA LEU A 66 2.93 9.73 1.01
C LEU A 66 1.75 10.50 1.61
N TYR A 67 1.80 10.73 2.91
CA TYR A 67 0.80 11.48 3.66
C TYR A 67 1.35 12.83 4.08
N ARG A 68 0.49 13.85 4.02
CA ARG A 68 0.67 15.07 4.80
C ARG A 68 -0.11 14.89 6.10
N MET A 69 0.60 14.64 7.19
CA MET A 69 -0.03 14.64 8.50
C MET A 69 -0.04 16.08 9.01
N THR A 70 -1.23 16.63 9.18
CA THR A 70 -1.43 18.05 9.50
C THR A 70 -1.09 18.34 10.95
N GLY A 71 -1.31 17.35 11.83
CA GLY A 71 -0.98 17.41 13.24
C GLY A 71 -1.38 16.11 13.95
N MET A 72 -0.60 15.67 14.94
CA MET A 72 -0.89 14.51 15.78
C MET A 72 -0.73 14.87 17.26
N GLY A 73 -1.58 14.31 18.10
CA GLY A 73 -1.44 14.36 19.56
C GLY A 73 -0.44 13.32 20.08
N MET A 74 0.19 13.63 21.21
CA MET A 74 1.04 12.74 21.99
C MET A 74 0.28 12.09 23.15
N THR A 75 0.20 10.77 23.18
CA THR A 75 -0.38 10.06 24.33
C THR A 75 0.66 9.89 25.43
N GLY A 76 0.22 9.77 26.69
CA GLY A 76 1.12 9.53 27.84
C GLY A 76 1.74 10.78 28.46
N LEU A 77 1.24 11.98 28.15
CA LEU A 77 1.63 13.21 28.82
C LEU A 77 0.88 13.39 30.16
N PRO A 78 1.51 14.00 31.18
CA PRO A 78 0.88 14.24 32.48
C PRO A 78 -0.17 15.37 32.46
N PHE A 79 -0.45 15.94 31.28
CA PHE A 79 -1.41 17.03 31.07
C PHE A 79 -2.28 16.75 29.86
N GLN A 80 -3.52 17.24 29.89
CA GLN A 80 -4.43 17.22 28.76
C GLN A 80 -4.21 18.45 27.88
N TYR A 81 -4.43 18.28 26.59
CA TYR A 81 -4.27 19.34 25.60
C TYR A 81 -5.28 19.12 24.48
N ASP A 82 -5.74 20.23 23.89
CA ASP A 82 -6.86 20.23 22.93
C ASP A 82 -6.40 20.43 21.48
N HIS A 83 -5.08 20.55 21.24
CA HIS A 83 -4.49 20.82 19.94
C HIS A 83 -3.39 19.81 19.58
N SER A 84 -3.10 19.63 18.30
CA SER A 84 -2.00 18.76 17.85
C SER A 84 -0.65 19.22 18.41
N MET A 85 0.12 18.27 18.94
CA MET A 85 1.40 18.52 19.59
C MET A 85 2.60 18.29 18.66
N VAL A 86 2.40 17.52 17.58
CA VAL A 86 3.45 17.12 16.64
C VAL A 86 2.99 17.36 15.21
N GLY A 87 3.85 17.90 14.36
CA GLY A 87 3.57 18.18 12.95
C GLY A 87 3.40 19.67 12.65
N PRO A 88 3.15 20.04 11.38
CA PRO A 88 2.88 19.16 10.25
C PRO A 88 4.13 18.38 9.80
N ASN A 89 3.94 17.15 9.33
CA ASN A 89 5.03 16.34 8.79
C ASN A 89 4.61 15.59 7.52
N PHE A 90 5.61 15.10 6.79
CA PHE A 90 5.40 14.17 5.70
C PHE A 90 5.67 12.76 6.20
N THR A 91 4.75 11.84 5.95
CA THR A 91 4.86 10.47 6.41
C THR A 91 4.72 9.50 5.26
N ALA A 92 5.71 8.64 5.06
CA ALA A 92 5.61 7.48 4.19
C ALA A 92 4.83 6.37 4.91
N PHE A 93 3.81 5.85 4.25
CA PHE A 93 2.99 4.73 4.69
C PHE A 93 3.20 3.55 3.75
N VAL A 94 3.54 2.39 4.31
CA VAL A 94 3.74 1.15 3.55
C VAL A 94 2.86 0.07 4.18
N PRO A 95 1.77 -0.34 3.51
CA PRO A 95 0.94 -1.45 3.95
C PRO A 95 1.48 -2.79 3.44
N ALA A 96 1.26 -3.85 4.23
CA ALA A 96 1.40 -5.24 3.81
C ALA A 96 0.06 -5.93 4.08
N GLU A 97 -0.67 -6.23 3.01
CA GLU A 97 -2.08 -6.63 3.04
C GLU A 97 -2.27 -8.02 2.43
N LEU A 98 -2.96 -8.89 3.15
CA LEU A 98 -3.57 -10.10 2.61
C LEU A 98 -4.96 -9.74 2.10
N VAL A 99 -5.24 -10.08 0.85
CA VAL A 99 -6.47 -9.67 0.16
C VAL A 99 -7.28 -10.90 -0.24
N LEU A 100 -8.48 -11.00 0.32
CA LEU A 100 -9.48 -11.97 -0.08
C LEU A 100 -10.32 -11.37 -1.22
N GLN A 101 -10.17 -11.95 -2.41
CA GLN A 101 -10.79 -11.47 -3.64
C GLN A 101 -12.12 -12.17 -3.90
N LEU A 102 -13.23 -11.43 -3.82
CA LEU A 102 -14.56 -11.91 -4.20
C LEU A 102 -14.92 -11.31 -5.56
N LYS A 103 -14.40 -11.94 -6.61
CA LYS A 103 -14.60 -11.51 -8.01
C LYS A 103 -15.95 -12.02 -8.54
N GLY A 104 -17.01 -11.20 -8.40
CA GLY A 104 -18.30 -11.42 -9.03
C GLY A 104 -18.33 -11.01 -10.51
N LYS A 105 -19.40 -11.37 -11.24
CA LYS A 105 -19.54 -11.05 -12.68
C LYS A 105 -19.70 -9.55 -12.97
N SER A 106 -20.23 -8.78 -12.00
CA SER A 106 -20.55 -7.36 -12.18
C SER A 106 -19.95 -6.46 -11.08
N ALA A 107 -19.57 -7.04 -9.94
CA ALA A 107 -18.96 -6.34 -8.83
C ALA A 107 -17.78 -7.17 -8.29
N GLN A 108 -16.68 -6.51 -7.99
CA GLN A 108 -15.54 -7.10 -7.31
C GLN A 108 -15.51 -6.52 -5.90
N LEU A 109 -15.49 -7.40 -4.91
CA LEU A 109 -15.38 -7.01 -3.51
C LEU A 109 -14.11 -7.65 -2.94
N ASP A 110 -13.18 -6.80 -2.52
CA ASP A 110 -11.91 -7.25 -1.97
C ASP A 110 -11.85 -6.91 -0.48
N LEU A 111 -11.67 -7.92 0.35
CA LEU A 111 -11.49 -7.78 1.79
C LEU A 111 -9.99 -7.80 2.09
N LYS A 112 -9.45 -6.67 2.57
CA LYS A 112 -8.04 -6.52 2.88
C LYS A 112 -7.81 -6.52 4.39
N ALA A 113 -6.86 -7.31 4.84
CA ALA A 113 -6.42 -7.36 6.24
C ALA A 113 -4.89 -7.41 6.28
N GLY A 114 -4.26 -6.69 7.19
CA GLY A 114 -2.81 -6.61 7.20
C GLY A 114 -2.24 -5.66 8.24
N GLY A 115 -0.93 -5.46 8.13
CA GLY A 115 -0.19 -4.50 8.92
C GLY A 115 0.25 -3.31 8.08
N PHE A 116 0.68 -2.26 8.76
CA PHE A 116 1.25 -1.09 8.10
C PHE A 116 2.43 -0.53 8.90
N GLY A 117 3.38 0.04 8.17
CA GLY A 117 4.48 0.83 8.71
C GLY A 117 4.30 2.31 8.37
N PHE A 118 4.71 3.18 9.29
CA PHE A 118 4.79 4.62 9.09
C PHE A 118 6.22 5.09 9.34
N TYR A 119 6.71 5.97 8.47
CA TYR A 119 7.98 6.67 8.64
C TYR A 119 7.81 8.15 8.34
N GLY A 120 7.90 8.98 9.38
CA GLY A 120 7.82 10.44 9.27
C GLY A 120 9.17 11.06 8.94
N PHE A 121 9.20 12.03 8.03
CA PHE A 121 10.36 12.84 7.70
C PHE A 121 9.98 14.31 7.53
N ASN A 122 10.95 15.20 7.75
CA ASN A 122 10.74 16.65 7.80
C ASN A 122 9.86 17.10 8.97
N GLN A 123 10.37 16.91 10.20
CA GLN A 123 9.79 17.41 11.44
C GLN A 123 10.46 18.76 11.73
N HIS A 124 9.73 19.85 11.58
CA HIS A 124 10.19 21.21 11.90
C HIS A 124 9.35 21.80 13.02
#